data_AF-A0A0C2YWM6-F1
#
_entry.id   AF-A0A0C2YWM6-F1
#
_cell.length_a   1.000
_cell.length_b   1.000
_cell.length_c   1.000
_cell.angle_alpha   90.00
_cell.angle_beta   90.00
_cell.angle_gamma   90.00
#
_symmetry.space_group_name_H-M   'P 1'
#
loop_
_entity.id
_entity.type
_entity.pdbx_description
1 polymer ?
#
loop_
_entity_poly.entity_id
_entity_poly.type
_entity_poly.pdbx_seq_one_letter_code
_entity_poly.pdbx_strand_id
1 'polypeptide(L)'
;MGNKVPLWERPSVLVGLMIAVLVAGVGIGLVLGLWSGKSAKTQMAGAEQAPAPVISETTSPPPPPPPLPSANEEADDGRPLLQPPPPRPDPGSSEALEFGHASDVVSLVPAPAQPPASPEVKLPPAGAAVWLRNALPVPKTGGKPVIAIIIDDLGVDRRRSERMAQLKGPLTLSYMTYAEDVARQSHDARAHGHELMVHVPMQPQSASYDPGAEVLEVGLPPEEIRRRLDWGLSRFDGYVGINNHMGSRFTSDAAGMRVVMAELRRRGLAFIDSVTSEHTVGAETARHYGVPFAARHVFLDNDQGVAHVRAQLAKTEAYARKHGAAIAIGHPHDGTIEALAGWLPGLEARGFALVPVSTIIRMGNGTSSSP
;
A
#
# COMPACT_ATOMS: atom_id res chain seq x y z
N MET A 1 26.74 -61.82 9.66
CA MET A 1 25.62 -61.35 10.50
C MET A 1 24.67 -60.56 9.61
N GLY A 2 23.46 -61.04 9.39
CA GLY A 2 22.47 -60.35 8.55
C GLY A 2 21.78 -59.22 9.33
N ASN A 3 21.83 -58.00 8.81
CA ASN A 3 21.11 -56.87 9.36
C ASN A 3 19.61 -57.14 9.29
N LYS A 4 18.99 -57.36 10.45
CA LYS A 4 17.53 -57.43 10.56
C LYS A 4 16.99 -56.00 10.54
N VAL A 5 16.30 -55.64 9.46
CA VAL A 5 15.58 -54.38 9.35
C VAL A 5 14.48 -54.33 10.42
N PRO A 6 14.35 -53.23 11.17
CA PRO A 6 13.32 -53.08 12.19
C PRO A 6 11.91 -53.27 11.65
N LEU A 7 11.02 -53.83 12.48
CA LEU A 7 9.67 -54.20 12.05
C LEU A 7 8.85 -53.00 11.55
N TRP A 8 9.10 -51.80 12.09
CA TRP A 8 8.39 -50.55 11.74
C TRP A 8 8.85 -49.91 10.43
N GLU A 9 9.98 -50.33 9.85
CA GLU A 9 10.46 -49.88 8.54
C GLU A 9 9.95 -50.78 7.40
N ARG A 10 9.18 -51.83 7.73
CA ARG A 10 8.58 -52.70 6.71
C ARG A 10 7.42 -51.96 6.03
N PRO A 11 7.41 -51.87 4.68
CA PRO A 11 6.36 -51.18 3.94
C PRO A 11 4.94 -51.69 4.28
N SER A 12 4.79 -52.98 4.56
CA SER A 12 3.52 -53.58 4.96
C SER A 12 3.00 -53.10 6.33
N VAL A 13 3.90 -52.77 7.26
CA VAL A 13 3.53 -52.25 8.59
C VAL A 13 3.07 -50.79 8.49
N LEU A 14 3.73 -49.98 7.64
CA LEU A 14 3.31 -48.60 7.37
C LEU A 14 1.95 -48.52 6.66
N VAL A 15 1.71 -49.40 5.69
CA VAL A 15 0.41 -49.49 4.99
C VAL A 15 -0.69 -49.94 5.97
N GLY A 16 -0.40 -50.92 6.84
CA GLY A 16 -1.34 -51.34 7.88
C GLY A 16 -1.69 -50.22 8.85
N LEU A 17 -0.71 -49.41 9.27
CA LEU A 17 -0.92 -48.27 10.17
C LEU A 17 -1.78 -47.17 9.52
N MET A 18 -1.54 -46.86 8.24
CA MET A 18 -2.36 -45.89 7.50
C MET A 18 -3.82 -46.34 7.37
N ILE A 19 -4.06 -47.62 7.07
CA ILE A 19 -5.43 -48.16 6.97
C ILE A 19 -6.11 -48.10 8.34
N ALA A 20 -5.40 -48.42 9.43
CA ALA A 20 -5.94 -48.34 10.79
C ALA A 20 -6.34 -46.91 11.18
N VAL A 21 -5.52 -45.92 10.84
CA VAL A 21 -5.83 -44.49 11.09
C VAL A 21 -7.05 -44.05 10.26
N LEU A 22 -7.16 -44.48 9.00
CA LEU A 22 -8.28 -44.12 8.14
C LEU A 22 -9.61 -44.70 8.64
N VAL A 23 -9.61 -45.96 9.08
CA VAL A 23 -10.80 -46.62 9.65
C VAL A 23 -11.20 -45.98 10.98
N ALA A 24 -10.24 -45.62 11.83
CA ALA A 24 -10.50 -44.92 13.08
C ALA A 24 -11.13 -43.53 12.85
N GLY A 25 -10.66 -42.78 11.84
CA GLY A 25 -11.21 -41.47 11.48
C GLY A 25 -12.67 -41.53 11.01
N VAL A 26 -13.02 -42.52 10.19
CA VAL A 26 -14.40 -42.72 9.71
C VAL A 26 -15.34 -43.13 10.85
N GLY A 27 -14.87 -43.97 11.79
CA GLY A 27 -15.64 -44.37 12.96
C GLY A 27 -15.98 -43.19 13.89
N ILE A 28 -15.02 -42.30 14.14
CA ILE A 28 -15.22 -41.12 14.99
C ILE A 28 -16.20 -40.13 14.34
N GLY A 29 -16.11 -39.92 13.03
CA GLY A 29 -17.03 -39.04 12.29
C GLY A 29 -18.49 -39.50 12.33
N LEU A 30 -18.74 -40.80 12.24
CA LEU A 30 -20.09 -41.37 12.33
C LEU A 30 -20.69 -41.28 13.74
N VAL A 31 -19.87 -41.46 14.78
CA VAL A 31 -20.32 -41.34 16.18
C VAL A 31 -20.67 -39.89 16.54
N LEU A 32 -19.90 -38.91 16.05
CA LEU A 32 -20.19 -37.49 16.27
C LEU A 32 -21.42 -37.00 15.48
N GLY A 33 -21.62 -37.50 14.26
CA GLY A 33 -22.79 -37.17 13.44
C GLY A 33 -24.13 -37.64 14.05
N LEU A 34 -24.11 -38.76 14.79
CA LEU A 34 -25.30 -39.29 15.47
C LEU A 34 -25.61 -38.57 16.80
N TRP A 35 -24.64 -37.87 17.39
CA TRP A 35 -24.84 -37.14 18.66
C TRP A 35 -25.40 -35.72 18.46
N SER A 36 -25.21 -35.13 17.27
CA SER A 36 -25.74 -33.79 16.95
C SER A 36 -27.23 -33.77 16.54
N GLY A 37 -27.90 -34.93 16.50
CA GLY A 37 -29.28 -35.07 16.02
C GLY A 37 -30.40 -34.99 17.06
N LYS A 38 -30.11 -34.69 18.34
CA LYS A 38 -31.15 -34.63 19.40
C LYS A 38 -30.92 -33.51 20.42
N SER A 39 -31.49 -32.33 20.15
CA SER A 39 -32.03 -31.33 21.11
C SER A 39 -32.29 -30.02 20.34
N ALA A 40 -33.40 -29.28 20.46
CA ALA A 40 -34.59 -29.41 21.29
C ALA A 40 -35.75 -28.66 20.61
N LYS A 41 -36.95 -29.25 20.72
CA LYS A 41 -38.23 -28.51 20.70
C LYS A 41 -38.33 -27.72 22.00
N THR A 42 -38.65 -26.44 21.96
CA THR A 42 -39.47 -25.77 22.99
C THR A 42 -40.26 -24.65 22.33
N GLN A 43 -41.53 -24.59 22.71
CA GLN A 43 -42.65 -23.88 22.12
C GLN A 43 -43.22 -22.95 23.21
N MET A 44 -43.43 -21.67 22.91
CA MET A 44 -44.42 -20.73 23.49
C MET A 44 -44.50 -19.54 22.50
N ALA A 45 -45.56 -19.23 21.75
CA ALA A 45 -47.01 -19.04 21.96
C ALA A 45 -47.40 -17.57 22.28
N GLY A 46 -48.17 -16.96 21.36
CA GLY A 46 -48.91 -15.68 21.44
C GLY A 46 -48.42 -14.63 20.43
N ALA A 47 -49.21 -14.05 19.49
CA ALA A 47 -50.64 -14.07 19.25
C ALA A 47 -50.97 -13.66 17.78
N GLU A 48 -52.05 -14.27 17.26
CA GLU A 48 -53.08 -13.77 16.32
C GLU A 48 -52.73 -13.02 15.01
N GLN A 49 -52.98 -13.66 13.85
CA GLN A 49 -53.21 -13.01 12.55
C GLN A 49 -54.32 -13.70 11.74
N ALA A 50 -55.26 -12.88 11.24
CA ALA A 50 -56.33 -13.22 10.29
C ALA A 50 -55.82 -13.22 8.82
N PRO A 51 -56.56 -13.76 7.84
CA PRO A 51 -55.98 -14.29 6.60
C PRO A 51 -55.81 -13.25 5.48
N ALA A 52 -54.78 -13.44 4.65
CA ALA A 52 -54.55 -12.73 3.39
C ALA A 52 -54.85 -13.64 2.17
N PRO A 53 -55.29 -13.07 1.04
CA PRO A 53 -55.75 -13.84 -0.12
C PRO A 53 -54.62 -14.24 -1.08
N VAL A 54 -54.94 -15.25 -1.87
CA VAL A 54 -54.17 -15.85 -2.98
C VAL A 54 -54.26 -14.99 -4.23
N ILE A 55 -53.15 -14.72 -4.93
CA ILE A 55 -53.11 -14.65 -6.41
C ILE A 55 -51.72 -15.06 -6.92
N SER A 56 -51.68 -16.00 -7.85
CA SER A 56 -50.54 -16.40 -8.69
C SER A 56 -50.33 -15.39 -9.82
N GLU A 57 -49.09 -15.21 -10.32
CA GLU A 57 -48.81 -15.16 -11.77
C GLU A 57 -47.31 -15.11 -12.14
N THR A 58 -46.91 -16.17 -12.83
CA THR A 58 -46.07 -16.38 -14.02
C THR A 58 -45.24 -15.22 -14.64
N THR A 59 -44.04 -15.61 -15.05
CA THR A 59 -42.97 -14.91 -15.78
C THR A 59 -43.25 -14.61 -17.27
N SER A 60 -42.70 -13.49 -17.79
CA SER A 60 -42.29 -13.31 -19.21
C SER A 60 -41.25 -12.16 -19.36
N PRO A 61 -40.33 -12.20 -20.35
CA PRO A 61 -39.18 -11.27 -20.48
C PRO A 61 -39.46 -9.97 -21.28
N PRO A 62 -38.59 -8.94 -21.21
CA PRO A 62 -38.84 -7.61 -21.77
C PRO A 62 -38.48 -7.46 -23.28
N PRO A 63 -39.10 -6.49 -24.00
CA PRO A 63 -38.85 -6.21 -25.42
C PRO A 63 -37.64 -5.26 -25.69
N PRO A 64 -37.13 -5.19 -26.94
CA PRO A 64 -35.95 -4.39 -27.31
C PRO A 64 -36.26 -2.89 -27.51
N PRO A 65 -35.25 -2.00 -27.46
CA PRO A 65 -35.44 -0.55 -27.57
C PRO A 65 -35.71 -0.06 -29.00
N PRO A 66 -36.40 1.09 -29.17
CA PRO A 66 -36.73 1.67 -30.47
C PRO A 66 -35.54 2.40 -31.13
N PRO A 67 -35.58 2.60 -32.47
CA PRO A 67 -34.50 3.22 -33.24
C PRO A 67 -34.49 4.75 -33.18
N LEU A 68 -33.30 5.33 -33.34
CA LEU A 68 -33.01 6.77 -33.41
C LEU A 68 -33.65 7.44 -34.65
N PRO A 69 -34.11 8.70 -34.56
CA PRO A 69 -34.41 9.51 -35.73
C PRO A 69 -33.16 10.25 -36.25
N SER A 70 -33.02 10.27 -37.58
CA SER A 70 -32.01 11.02 -38.33
C SER A 70 -32.53 12.36 -38.84
N ALA A 71 -31.65 13.36 -38.75
CA ALA A 71 -31.38 14.50 -39.62
C ALA A 71 -32.47 15.57 -39.90
N ASN A 72 -32.12 16.83 -39.63
CA ASN A 72 -31.97 17.85 -40.67
C ASN A 72 -31.00 18.97 -40.26
N GLU A 73 -30.40 19.54 -41.30
CA GLU A 73 -29.23 20.42 -41.39
C GLU A 73 -29.49 21.91 -41.05
N GLU A 74 -28.36 22.62 -40.87
CA GLU A 74 -28.07 24.08 -40.92
C GLU A 74 -27.44 24.58 -39.59
N ALA A 75 -26.30 25.26 -39.52
CA ALA A 75 -25.40 25.85 -40.51
C ALA A 75 -23.96 25.93 -39.93
N ASP A 76 -22.99 26.03 -40.84
CA ASP A 76 -21.56 26.25 -40.62
C ASP A 76 -21.27 27.66 -40.06
N ASP A 77 -20.66 27.74 -38.88
CA ASP A 77 -19.91 28.91 -38.42
C ASP A 77 -18.58 28.50 -37.76
N GLY A 78 -17.58 28.19 -38.59
CA GLY A 78 -16.19 27.86 -38.20
C GLY A 78 -15.49 28.84 -37.24
N ARG A 79 -15.82 28.78 -35.94
CA ARG A 79 -15.11 29.43 -34.83
C ARG A 79 -14.72 28.37 -33.79
N PRO A 80 -13.46 28.30 -33.34
CA PRO A 80 -13.10 27.38 -32.26
C PRO A 80 -13.75 27.85 -30.96
N LEU A 81 -14.84 27.21 -30.56
CA LEU A 81 -15.37 27.32 -29.21
C LEU A 81 -14.41 26.59 -28.28
N LEU A 82 -13.70 27.36 -27.45
CA LEU A 82 -13.00 26.86 -26.27
C LEU A 82 -13.99 26.01 -25.47
N GLN A 83 -13.81 24.69 -25.48
CA GLN A 83 -14.53 23.81 -24.57
C GLN A 83 -14.16 24.23 -23.14
N PRO A 84 -15.14 24.48 -22.25
CA PRO A 84 -14.83 24.65 -20.84
C PRO A 84 -14.11 23.39 -20.34
N PRO A 85 -13.13 23.53 -19.43
CA PRO A 85 -12.46 22.37 -18.86
C PRO A 85 -13.50 21.41 -18.24
N PRO A 86 -13.25 20.09 -18.29
CA PRO A 86 -14.18 19.12 -17.72
C PRO A 86 -14.46 19.45 -16.23
N PRO A 87 -15.68 19.14 -15.75
CA PRO A 87 -16.04 19.39 -14.35
C PRO A 87 -15.04 18.70 -13.42
N ARG A 88 -14.70 19.39 -12.32
CA ARG A 88 -13.84 18.81 -11.27
C ARG A 88 -14.54 17.57 -10.70
N PRO A 89 -13.84 16.43 -10.52
CA PRO A 89 -14.41 15.29 -9.82
C PRO A 89 -14.73 15.66 -8.38
N ASP A 90 -15.78 15.04 -7.83
CA ASP A 90 -16.24 15.29 -6.47
C ASP A 90 -15.15 14.94 -5.43
N PRO A 91 -15.02 15.73 -4.34
CA PRO A 91 -14.12 15.38 -3.23
C PRO A 91 -14.51 14.00 -2.66
N GLY A 92 -13.54 13.08 -2.57
CA GLY A 92 -13.75 11.70 -2.12
C GLY A 92 -14.06 10.66 -3.21
N SER A 93 -14.04 11.04 -4.49
CA SER A 93 -14.12 10.07 -5.60
C SER A 93 -12.81 9.29 -5.78
N SER A 94 -12.87 8.07 -6.31
CA SER A 94 -11.68 7.27 -6.61
C SER A 94 -10.70 7.99 -7.55
N GLU A 95 -11.20 8.85 -8.44
CA GLU A 95 -10.36 9.68 -9.32
C GLU A 95 -9.53 10.73 -8.57
N ALA A 96 -10.04 11.28 -7.47
CA ALA A 96 -9.30 12.21 -6.61
C ALA A 96 -8.18 11.51 -5.80
N LEU A 97 -8.27 10.19 -5.62
CA LEU A 97 -7.24 9.36 -4.98
C LEU A 97 -6.19 8.83 -5.99
N GLU A 98 -6.56 8.75 -7.27
CA GLU A 98 -5.67 8.29 -8.35
C GLU A 98 -4.56 9.28 -8.68
N PHE A 99 -4.86 10.58 -8.60
CA PHE A 99 -3.86 11.63 -8.58
C PHE A 99 -3.78 12.17 -7.17
N GLY A 100 -2.78 11.74 -6.40
CA GLY A 100 -2.51 12.33 -5.09
C GLY A 100 -2.27 13.83 -5.27
N HIS A 101 -3.30 14.65 -5.06
CA HIS A 101 -3.22 16.10 -5.14
C HIS A 101 -2.53 16.65 -3.89
N ALA A 102 -1.24 16.33 -3.75
CA ALA A 102 -0.32 17.00 -2.85
C ALA A 102 0.66 17.92 -3.61
N SER A 103 0.58 17.98 -4.95
CA SER A 103 1.61 18.63 -5.78
C SER A 103 1.24 19.96 -6.43
N ASP A 104 -0.01 20.43 -6.32
CA ASP A 104 -0.40 21.75 -6.84
C ASP A 104 -0.50 22.86 -5.76
N VAL A 105 -0.15 22.57 -4.50
CA VAL A 105 -0.21 23.56 -3.40
C VAL A 105 1.13 24.26 -3.12
N VAL A 106 2.18 23.96 -3.89
CA VAL A 106 3.47 24.66 -3.78
C VAL A 106 3.68 25.54 -5.01
N SER A 107 2.81 26.54 -5.18
CA SER A 107 3.15 27.86 -5.74
C SER A 107 1.91 28.76 -5.74
N LEU A 108 2.03 29.93 -5.10
CA LEU A 108 1.15 31.12 -5.19
C LEU A 108 -0.07 31.24 -4.24
N VAL A 109 0.01 30.75 -3.00
CA VAL A 109 -0.86 31.26 -1.92
C VAL A 109 -0.01 32.16 -0.99
N PRO A 110 -0.40 33.43 -0.74
CA PRO A 110 0.25 34.24 0.30
C PRO A 110 0.18 33.48 1.62
N ALA A 111 1.30 33.42 2.35
CA ALA A 111 1.38 32.69 3.60
C ALA A 111 0.20 33.06 4.53
N PRO A 112 -0.64 32.11 4.95
CA PRO A 112 -1.67 32.39 5.94
C PRO A 112 -1.01 32.86 7.24
N ALA A 113 -1.68 33.77 7.94
CA ALA A 113 -1.23 34.27 9.23
C ALA A 113 -0.88 33.09 10.16
N GLN A 114 0.28 33.17 10.82
CA GLN A 114 0.79 32.11 11.69
C GLN A 114 -0.30 31.73 12.71
N PRO A 115 -0.71 30.45 12.77
CA PRO A 115 -1.54 30.00 13.88
C PRO A 115 -0.81 30.26 15.20
N PRO A 116 -1.53 30.48 16.32
CA PRO A 116 -0.93 30.75 17.61
C PRO A 116 0.14 29.69 17.91
N ALA A 117 1.31 30.16 18.34
CA ALA A 117 2.49 29.34 18.59
C ALA A 117 2.08 28.13 19.44
N SER A 118 2.06 26.95 18.82
CA SER A 118 2.01 25.70 19.57
C SER A 118 3.21 25.73 20.53
N PRO A 119 3.05 25.26 21.79
CA PRO A 119 4.13 25.29 22.76
C PRO A 119 5.38 24.69 22.11
N GLU A 120 6.48 25.43 22.17
CA GLU A 120 7.73 25.14 21.48
C GLU A 120 8.25 23.79 21.97
N VAL A 121 7.89 22.72 21.25
CA VAL A 121 8.35 21.37 21.59
C VAL A 121 9.84 21.36 21.31
N LYS A 122 10.65 21.30 22.37
CA LYS A 122 12.10 21.13 22.25
C LYS A 122 12.39 19.85 21.46
N LEU A 123 12.73 20.01 20.18
CA LEU A 123 12.92 18.88 19.28
C LEU A 123 14.15 18.05 19.72
N PRO A 124 14.09 16.71 19.66
CA PRO A 124 15.24 15.86 20.02
C PRO A 124 16.41 16.11 19.06
N PRO A 125 17.68 16.11 19.49
CA PRO A 125 18.81 16.33 18.59
C PRO A 125 18.71 15.50 17.31
N ALA A 126 18.95 16.13 16.17
CA ALA A 126 18.93 15.39 14.89
C ALA A 126 19.99 14.28 14.94
N GLY A 127 19.57 13.06 14.62
CA GLY A 127 20.48 11.94 14.50
C GLY A 127 21.46 12.13 13.34
N ALA A 128 22.52 11.31 13.31
CA ALA A 128 23.31 11.17 12.09
C ALA A 128 22.37 10.82 10.92
N ALA A 129 22.61 11.36 9.73
CA ALA A 129 21.74 11.15 8.56
C ALA A 129 21.81 9.69 8.06
N VAL A 130 21.22 8.75 8.80
CA VAL A 130 21.15 7.32 8.51
C VAL A 130 20.56 7.08 7.13
N TRP A 131 19.54 7.86 6.76
CA TRP A 131 18.94 7.80 5.43
C TRP A 131 19.95 8.05 4.31
N LEU A 132 20.90 8.99 4.47
CA LEU A 132 21.95 9.24 3.47
C LEU A 132 22.97 8.12 3.40
N ARG A 133 23.33 7.55 4.56
CA ARG A 133 24.29 6.42 4.65
C ARG A 133 23.74 5.17 3.97
N ASN A 134 22.45 4.91 4.14
CA ASN A 134 21.81 3.71 3.64
C ASN A 134 21.28 3.86 2.21
N ALA A 135 21.13 5.10 1.73
CA ALA A 135 20.66 5.40 0.39
C ALA A 135 21.53 4.76 -0.69
N LEU A 136 20.89 4.26 -1.75
CA LEU A 136 21.62 3.79 -2.91
C LEU A 136 22.31 4.97 -3.64
N PRO A 137 23.41 4.70 -4.38
CA PRO A 137 24.06 5.70 -5.21
C PRO A 137 23.06 6.33 -6.19
N VAL A 138 23.14 7.65 -6.37
CA VAL A 138 22.28 8.36 -7.33
C VAL A 138 22.69 7.95 -8.75
N PRO A 139 21.79 7.36 -9.55
CA PRO A 139 22.09 7.05 -10.95
C PRO A 139 22.36 8.34 -11.74
N LYS A 140 23.24 8.26 -12.76
CA LYS A 140 23.42 9.38 -13.68
C LYS A 140 22.14 9.56 -14.50
N THR A 141 21.34 10.55 -14.16
CA THR A 141 20.05 10.81 -14.83
C THR A 141 20.22 11.46 -16.20
N GLY A 142 21.35 12.16 -16.44
CA GLY A 142 21.61 12.87 -17.69
C GLY A 142 20.60 14.00 -17.96
N GLY A 143 20.00 14.57 -16.91
CA GLY A 143 18.95 15.60 -17.02
C GLY A 143 17.57 15.05 -17.39
N LYS A 144 17.42 13.73 -17.53
CA LYS A 144 16.13 13.08 -17.78
C LYS A 144 15.21 13.20 -16.54
N PRO A 145 13.88 13.29 -16.75
CA PRO A 145 12.93 13.12 -15.65
C PRO A 145 13.13 11.78 -14.94
N VAL A 146 12.97 11.79 -13.62
CA VAL A 146 13.23 10.62 -12.77
C VAL A 146 11.94 9.97 -12.29
N ILE A 147 11.94 8.65 -12.15
CA ILE A 147 10.83 7.90 -11.58
C ILE A 147 11.38 7.01 -10.47
N ALA A 148 10.76 7.08 -9.29
CA ALA A 148 10.94 6.10 -8.23
C ALA A 148 9.70 5.21 -8.13
N ILE A 149 9.93 3.91 -8.06
CA ILE A 149 8.89 2.91 -7.78
C ILE A 149 9.13 2.37 -6.37
N ILE A 150 8.10 2.44 -5.53
CA ILE A 150 8.08 1.84 -4.20
C ILE A 150 7.14 0.63 -4.24
N ILE A 151 7.57 -0.49 -3.69
CA ILE A 151 6.71 -1.66 -3.52
C ILE A 151 6.50 -1.90 -2.02
N ASP A 152 5.25 -1.73 -1.60
CA ASP A 152 4.77 -1.92 -0.23
C ASP A 152 4.39 -3.37 0.04
N ASP A 153 4.05 -3.71 1.29
CA ASP A 153 3.59 -5.03 1.75
C ASP A 153 4.54 -6.23 1.49
N LEU A 154 5.84 -5.98 1.31
CA LEU A 154 6.80 -7.07 1.15
C LEU A 154 7.04 -7.82 2.46
N GLY A 155 7.45 -9.07 2.33
CA GLY A 155 7.83 -9.95 3.42
C GLY A 155 6.78 -11.01 3.76
N VAL A 156 5.50 -10.61 3.85
CA VAL A 156 4.41 -11.51 4.26
C VAL A 156 4.17 -12.61 3.22
N ASP A 157 3.97 -12.23 1.96
CA ASP A 157 3.99 -13.18 0.85
C ASP A 157 5.43 -13.31 0.33
N ARG A 158 6.16 -14.27 0.88
CA ARG A 158 7.57 -14.50 0.56
C ARG A 158 7.82 -14.76 -0.93
N ARG A 159 6.95 -15.53 -1.59
CA ARG A 159 7.12 -15.87 -3.01
C ARG A 159 6.99 -14.64 -3.89
N ARG A 160 5.99 -13.80 -3.64
CA ARG A 160 5.80 -12.55 -4.40
C ARG A 160 6.88 -11.53 -4.05
N SER A 161 7.33 -11.49 -2.81
CA SER A 161 8.43 -10.62 -2.37
C SER A 161 9.75 -10.97 -3.08
N GLU A 162 10.09 -12.26 -3.15
CA GLU A 162 11.27 -12.75 -3.88
C GLU A 162 11.18 -12.42 -5.37
N ARG A 163 10.02 -12.60 -6.00
CA ARG A 163 9.82 -12.22 -7.41
C ARG A 163 9.99 -10.71 -7.65
N MET A 164 9.53 -9.87 -6.72
CA MET A 164 9.71 -8.43 -6.84
C MET A 164 11.17 -8.02 -6.68
N ALA A 165 11.88 -8.62 -5.71
CA ALA A 165 13.30 -8.39 -5.47
C ALA A 165 14.22 -8.90 -6.60
N GLN A 166 13.71 -9.71 -7.53
CA GLN A 166 14.42 -10.16 -8.72
C GLN A 166 14.23 -9.24 -9.95
N LEU A 167 13.32 -8.26 -9.88
CA LEU A 167 13.12 -7.31 -10.97
C LEU A 167 14.33 -6.38 -11.12
N LYS A 168 14.55 -5.86 -12.33
CA LYS A 168 15.64 -4.91 -12.59
C LYS A 168 15.46 -3.63 -11.76
N GLY A 169 16.38 -3.39 -10.83
CA GLY A 169 16.42 -2.19 -9.99
C GLY A 169 17.06 -0.95 -10.63
N PRO A 170 17.18 0.17 -9.88
CA PRO A 170 16.83 0.27 -8.46
C PRO A 170 15.32 0.48 -8.24
N LEU A 171 14.72 -0.38 -7.40
CA LEU A 171 13.40 -0.16 -6.80
C LEU A 171 13.58 0.18 -5.33
N THR A 172 12.59 0.81 -4.70
CA THR A 172 12.51 0.94 -3.24
C THR A 172 11.55 -0.13 -2.73
N LEU A 173 12.02 -1.02 -1.87
CA LEU A 173 11.27 -2.17 -1.38
C LEU A 173 10.94 -1.95 0.10
N SER A 174 9.65 -1.83 0.41
CA SER A 174 9.14 -1.57 1.76
C SER A 174 8.59 -2.84 2.39
N TYR A 175 9.18 -3.24 3.52
CA TYR A 175 8.89 -4.51 4.17
C TYR A 175 8.04 -4.34 5.42
N MET A 176 7.02 -5.19 5.56
CA MET A 176 6.19 -5.26 6.77
C MET A 176 7.03 -5.63 7.98
N THR A 177 6.85 -4.89 9.08
CA THR A 177 7.60 -5.08 10.33
C THR A 177 7.38 -6.45 10.95
N TYR A 178 6.18 -7.02 10.79
CA TYR A 178 5.81 -8.32 11.34
C TYR A 178 6.03 -9.50 10.38
N ALA A 179 6.60 -9.28 9.19
CA ALA A 179 6.91 -10.37 8.28
C ALA A 179 7.96 -11.32 8.88
N GLU A 180 7.76 -12.62 8.67
CA GLU A 180 8.73 -13.64 9.08
C GLU A 180 10.02 -13.52 8.24
N ASP A 181 11.17 -13.74 8.88
CA ASP A 181 12.49 -13.76 8.21
C ASP A 181 12.81 -12.47 7.43
N VAL A 182 12.19 -11.35 7.80
CA VAL A 182 12.31 -10.06 7.09
C VAL A 182 13.75 -9.54 7.00
N ALA A 183 14.59 -9.84 7.98
CA ALA A 183 16.00 -9.49 7.96
C ALA A 183 16.75 -10.14 6.80
N ARG A 184 16.52 -11.44 6.55
CA ARG A 184 17.14 -12.13 5.42
C ARG A 184 16.53 -11.65 4.09
N GLN A 185 15.21 -11.54 4.02
CA GLN A 185 14.52 -11.08 2.80
C GLN A 185 14.99 -9.68 2.36
N SER A 186 15.09 -8.75 3.29
CA SER A 186 15.55 -7.38 3.02
C SER A 186 17.05 -7.31 2.69
N HIS A 187 17.89 -8.11 3.34
CA HIS A 187 19.29 -8.24 2.98
C HIS A 187 19.47 -8.75 1.54
N ASP A 188 18.73 -9.79 1.16
CA ASP A 188 18.76 -10.35 -0.19
C ASP A 188 18.29 -9.31 -1.22
N ALA A 189 17.21 -8.58 -0.96
CA ALA A 189 16.77 -7.47 -1.81
C ALA A 189 17.83 -6.38 -1.98
N ARG A 190 18.52 -5.99 -0.91
CA ARG A 190 19.60 -5.00 -1.00
C ARG A 190 20.77 -5.51 -1.83
N ALA A 191 21.13 -6.79 -1.70
CA ALA A 191 22.16 -7.42 -2.52
C ALA A 191 21.80 -7.45 -4.01
N HIS A 192 20.51 -7.47 -4.36
CA HIS A 192 20.00 -7.33 -5.73
C HIS A 192 19.93 -5.87 -6.23
N GLY A 193 20.43 -4.90 -5.44
CA GLY A 193 20.53 -3.50 -5.86
C GLY A 193 19.25 -2.68 -5.61
N HIS A 194 18.44 -3.08 -4.63
CA HIS A 194 17.25 -2.33 -4.21
C HIS A 194 17.48 -1.50 -2.94
N GLU A 195 16.79 -0.37 -2.85
CA GLU A 195 16.75 0.45 -1.64
C GLU A 195 15.69 -0.12 -0.69
N LEU A 196 15.91 0.00 0.61
CA LEU A 196 15.04 -0.61 1.63
C LEU A 196 14.27 0.46 2.41
N MET A 197 13.05 0.12 2.79
CA MET A 197 12.19 0.92 3.67
C MET A 197 11.43 0.02 4.64
N VAL A 198 11.09 0.55 5.81
CA VAL A 198 10.22 -0.14 6.78
C VAL A 198 8.77 0.27 6.51
N HIS A 199 7.90 -0.70 6.28
CA HIS A 199 6.48 -0.48 6.09
C HIS A 199 5.77 -0.63 7.44
N VAL A 200 5.36 0.49 8.03
CA VAL A 200 4.88 0.55 9.42
C VAL A 200 3.35 0.47 9.45
N PRO A 201 2.76 -0.54 10.12
CA PRO A 201 1.33 -0.63 10.35
C PRO A 201 0.76 0.59 11.06
N MET A 202 -0.23 1.23 10.45
CA MET A 202 -0.89 2.41 11.00
C MET A 202 -2.42 2.28 10.88
N GLN A 203 -3.15 2.79 11.87
CA GLN A 203 -4.60 2.59 11.97
C GLN A 203 -5.36 3.17 10.75
N PRO A 204 -6.19 2.37 10.07
CA PRO A 204 -7.10 2.84 9.02
C PRO A 204 -8.37 3.47 9.60
N GLN A 205 -9.10 4.19 8.75
CA GLN A 205 -10.40 4.77 9.09
C GLN A 205 -11.46 3.71 9.39
N SER A 206 -11.52 2.65 8.56
CA SER A 206 -12.45 1.54 8.76
C SER A 206 -11.85 0.49 9.68
N ALA A 207 -12.60 0.13 10.72
CA ALA A 207 -12.24 -0.96 11.64
C ALA A 207 -12.36 -2.36 11.00
N SER A 208 -12.88 -2.46 9.77
CA SER A 208 -12.98 -3.74 9.04
C SER A 208 -11.65 -4.23 8.49
N TYR A 209 -10.65 -3.36 8.40
CA TYR A 209 -9.31 -3.72 7.92
C TYR A 209 -8.41 -4.06 9.11
N ASP A 210 -7.65 -5.15 8.97
CA ASP A 210 -6.63 -5.56 9.93
C ASP A 210 -5.25 -5.11 9.43
N PRO A 211 -4.59 -4.15 10.10
CA PRO A 211 -3.25 -3.67 9.71
C PRO A 211 -2.13 -4.59 10.22
N GLY A 212 -2.45 -5.65 10.98
CA GLY A 212 -1.50 -6.59 11.54
C GLY A 212 -1.02 -6.23 12.94
N ALA A 213 0.19 -6.69 13.30
CA ALA A 213 0.73 -6.52 14.64
C ALA A 213 1.43 -5.16 14.84
N GLU A 214 1.50 -4.70 16.10
CA GLU A 214 2.23 -3.48 16.50
C GLU A 214 1.76 -2.20 15.76
N VAL A 215 0.46 -2.12 15.46
CA VAL A 215 -0.17 -0.98 14.76
C VAL A 215 0.00 0.33 15.53
N LEU A 216 0.35 1.41 14.85
CA LEU A 216 0.24 2.74 15.45
C LEU A 216 -1.21 3.21 15.38
N GLU A 217 -1.85 3.33 16.55
CA GLU A 217 -3.27 3.68 16.68
C GLU A 217 -3.46 5.04 17.32
N VAL A 218 -4.51 5.75 16.91
CA VAL A 218 -4.89 7.05 17.48
C VAL A 218 -5.32 6.85 18.93
N GLY A 219 -4.85 7.74 19.81
CA GLY A 219 -5.15 7.68 21.24
C GLY A 219 -4.20 6.80 22.06
N LEU A 220 -3.26 6.09 21.41
CA LEU A 220 -2.16 5.46 22.13
C LEU A 220 -1.30 6.53 22.82
N PRO A 221 -0.83 6.26 24.05
CA PRO A 221 0.15 7.13 24.70
C PRO A 221 1.43 7.28 23.85
N PRO A 222 2.11 8.45 23.87
CA PRO A 222 3.31 8.67 23.08
C PRO A 222 4.43 7.62 23.28
N GLU A 223 4.62 7.12 24.49
CA GLU A 223 5.57 6.06 24.82
C GLU A 223 5.23 4.74 24.14
N GLU A 224 3.94 4.43 23.96
CA GLU A 224 3.49 3.23 23.30
C GLU A 224 3.72 3.32 21.79
N ILE A 225 3.42 4.48 21.19
CA ILE A 225 3.74 4.75 19.77
C ILE A 225 5.24 4.58 19.53
N ARG A 226 6.09 5.12 20.40
CA ARG A 226 7.54 4.95 20.32
C ARG A 226 7.96 3.49 20.44
N ARG A 227 7.41 2.75 21.40
CA ARG A 227 7.73 1.33 21.61
C ARG A 227 7.40 0.49 20.37
N ARG A 228 6.22 0.68 19.80
CA ARG A 228 5.77 -0.04 18.57
C ARG A 228 6.65 0.32 17.37
N LEU A 229 6.94 1.61 17.20
CA LEU A 229 7.84 2.08 16.13
C LEU A 229 9.26 1.52 16.31
N ASP A 230 9.80 1.56 17.53
CA ASP A 230 11.13 1.03 17.85
C ASP A 230 11.23 -0.47 17.60
N TRP A 231 10.18 -1.23 17.94
CA TRP A 231 10.08 -2.65 17.60
C TRP A 231 10.12 -2.87 16.09
N GLY A 232 9.35 -2.10 15.32
CA GLY A 232 9.32 -2.21 13.85
C GLY A 232 10.65 -1.84 13.19
N LEU A 233 11.33 -0.82 13.73
CA LEU A 233 12.63 -0.37 13.25
C LEU A 233 13.77 -1.32 13.64
N SER A 234 13.58 -2.22 14.60
CA SER A 234 14.60 -3.20 15.02
C SER A 234 14.54 -4.52 14.24
N ARG A 235 13.61 -4.66 13.27
CA ARG A 235 13.33 -5.93 12.60
C ARG A 235 14.38 -6.30 11.55
N PHE A 236 15.01 -5.31 10.95
CA PHE A 236 16.10 -5.43 9.98
C PHE A 236 16.88 -4.10 9.91
N ASP A 237 17.94 -4.04 9.11
CA ASP A 237 18.80 -2.85 8.98
C ASP A 237 18.91 -2.39 7.51
N GLY A 238 19.62 -1.28 7.27
CA GLY A 238 19.95 -0.83 5.91
C GLY A 238 18.83 -0.09 5.18
N TYR A 239 17.73 0.22 5.85
CA TYR A 239 16.64 1.05 5.33
C TYR A 239 16.95 2.54 5.40
N VAL A 240 16.35 3.32 4.50
CA VAL A 240 16.51 4.79 4.47
C VAL A 240 15.47 5.51 5.33
N GLY A 241 14.36 4.86 5.63
CA GLY A 241 13.24 5.49 6.32
C GLY A 241 12.06 4.55 6.48
N ILE A 242 10.90 5.15 6.71
CA ILE A 242 9.62 4.44 6.81
C ILE A 242 8.60 4.98 5.81
N ASN A 243 7.60 4.16 5.49
CA ASN A 243 6.29 4.63 5.02
C ASN A 243 5.17 3.92 5.77
N ASN A 244 3.95 4.43 5.61
CA ASN A 244 2.77 3.92 6.32
C ASN A 244 2.07 2.79 5.54
N HIS A 245 1.87 1.65 6.21
CA HIS A 245 0.92 0.62 5.80
C HIS A 245 -0.47 1.02 6.29
N MET A 246 -1.44 1.11 5.38
CA MET A 246 -2.75 1.70 5.63
C MET A 246 -2.61 3.11 6.26
N GLY A 247 -3.14 3.33 7.46
CA GLY A 247 -2.92 4.57 8.20
C GLY A 247 -3.87 5.72 7.90
N SER A 248 -4.94 5.54 7.12
CA SER A 248 -5.83 6.66 6.75
C SER A 248 -6.39 7.45 7.94
N ARG A 249 -6.53 6.81 9.12
CA ARG A 249 -6.89 7.47 10.37
C ARG A 249 -5.67 8.03 11.11
N PHE A 250 -4.62 7.22 11.28
CA PHE A 250 -3.44 7.62 12.06
C PHE A 250 -2.64 8.75 11.39
N THR A 251 -2.46 8.73 10.07
CA THR A 251 -1.73 9.78 9.34
C THR A 251 -2.47 11.11 9.35
N SER A 252 -3.78 11.10 9.64
CA SER A 252 -4.61 12.29 9.85
C SER A 252 -4.53 12.82 11.30
N ASP A 253 -3.91 12.08 12.22
CA ASP A 253 -3.75 12.48 13.63
C ASP A 253 -2.40 13.18 13.87
N ALA A 254 -2.45 14.50 14.06
CA ALA A 254 -1.26 15.30 14.31
C ALA A 254 -0.53 14.91 15.60
N ALA A 255 -1.24 14.44 16.64
CA ALA A 255 -0.62 14.05 17.90
C ALA A 255 0.29 12.83 17.72
N GLY A 256 -0.22 11.77 17.09
CA GLY A 256 0.55 10.56 16.78
C GLY A 256 1.68 10.82 15.79
N MET A 257 1.40 11.57 14.71
CA MET A 257 2.42 11.88 13.70
C MET A 257 3.57 12.73 14.26
N ARG A 258 3.32 13.63 15.23
CA ARG A 258 4.39 14.36 15.94
C ARG A 258 5.34 13.43 16.67
N VAL A 259 4.83 12.38 17.30
CA VAL A 259 5.65 11.38 17.99
C VAL A 259 6.51 10.61 16.98
N VAL A 260 5.92 10.16 15.87
CA VAL A 260 6.63 9.47 14.80
C VAL A 260 7.75 10.36 14.23
N MET A 261 7.45 11.60 13.85
CA MET A 261 8.42 12.51 13.25
C MET A 261 9.55 12.90 14.21
N ALA A 262 9.25 13.03 15.51
CA ALA A 262 10.29 13.23 16.52
C ALA A 262 11.29 12.07 16.55
N GLU A 263 10.81 10.83 16.48
CA GLU A 263 11.69 9.65 16.46
C GLU A 263 12.46 9.52 15.15
N LEU A 264 11.84 9.79 13.99
CA LEU A 264 12.53 9.78 12.71
C LEU A 264 13.63 10.85 12.66
N ARG A 265 13.38 12.06 13.15
CA ARG A 265 14.39 13.12 13.29
C ARG A 265 15.54 12.66 14.18
N ARG A 266 15.23 12.11 15.36
CA ARG A 266 16.23 11.62 16.32
C ARG A 266 17.11 10.50 15.72
N ARG A 267 16.55 9.66 14.86
CA ARG A 267 17.25 8.55 14.20
C ARG A 267 17.88 8.92 12.86
N GLY A 268 17.62 10.12 12.35
CA GLY A 268 18.08 10.58 11.03
C GLY A 268 17.52 9.76 9.88
N LEU A 269 16.24 9.41 9.96
CA LEU A 269 15.48 8.64 8.96
C LEU A 269 14.59 9.54 8.12
N ALA A 270 14.21 9.07 6.93
CA ALA A 270 13.24 9.74 6.07
C ALA A 270 11.81 9.21 6.27
N PHE A 271 10.82 9.98 5.83
CA PHE A 271 9.41 9.58 5.79
C PHE A 271 8.86 9.65 4.36
N ILE A 272 8.21 8.59 3.90
CA ILE A 272 7.37 8.65 2.70
C ILE A 272 5.91 8.52 3.10
N ASP A 273 5.11 9.49 2.69
CA ASP A 273 3.66 9.41 2.84
C ASP A 273 3.06 8.60 1.69
N SER A 274 2.43 7.46 2.01
CA SER A 274 1.70 6.66 1.01
C SER A 274 0.36 7.31 0.61
N VAL A 275 -0.05 8.41 1.27
CA VAL A 275 -1.26 9.19 0.98
C VAL A 275 -2.50 8.28 0.94
N THR A 276 -2.73 7.58 2.05
CA THR A 276 -3.90 6.70 2.23
C THR A 276 -5.16 7.46 2.68
N SER A 277 -5.00 8.76 2.94
CA SER A 277 -6.05 9.73 3.24
C SER A 277 -5.65 11.07 2.66
N GLU A 278 -6.60 11.79 2.08
CA GLU A 278 -6.45 13.19 1.66
C GLU A 278 -6.27 14.15 2.85
N HIS A 279 -6.57 13.70 4.07
CA HIS A 279 -6.39 14.44 5.31
C HIS A 279 -5.07 14.12 6.04
N THR A 280 -4.14 13.40 5.40
CA THR A 280 -2.83 13.13 6.01
C THR A 280 -2.11 14.43 6.38
N VAL A 281 -1.58 14.49 7.60
CA VAL A 281 -0.72 15.59 8.09
C VAL A 281 0.77 15.22 8.02
N GLY A 282 1.10 14.12 7.34
CA GLY A 282 2.45 13.57 7.28
C GLY A 282 3.50 14.54 6.73
N ALA A 283 3.23 15.14 5.57
CA ALA A 283 4.12 16.12 4.94
C ALA A 283 4.30 17.40 5.78
N GLU A 284 3.22 17.92 6.37
CA GLU A 284 3.27 19.11 7.22
C GLU A 284 4.11 18.83 8.48
N THR A 285 3.86 17.70 9.14
CA THR A 285 4.56 17.33 10.37
C THR A 285 6.02 17.01 10.09
N ALA A 286 6.34 16.31 8.99
CA ALA A 286 7.73 16.04 8.61
C ALA A 286 8.52 17.34 8.41
N ARG A 287 7.93 18.32 7.71
CA ARG A 287 8.53 19.65 7.52
C ARG A 287 8.78 20.35 8.86
N HIS A 288 7.81 20.35 9.77
CA HIS A 288 7.94 20.97 11.09
C HIS A 288 9.10 20.37 11.92
N TYR A 289 9.31 19.05 11.85
CA TYR A 289 10.37 18.37 12.58
C TYR A 289 11.71 18.35 11.83
N GLY A 290 11.78 18.86 10.59
CA GLY A 290 12.95 18.77 9.73
C GLY A 290 13.30 17.32 9.35
N VAL A 291 12.29 16.46 9.21
CA VAL A 291 12.45 15.09 8.71
C VAL A 291 12.44 15.13 7.18
N PRO A 292 13.45 14.56 6.48
CA PRO A 292 13.42 14.41 5.03
C PRO A 292 12.18 13.62 4.58
N PHE A 293 11.42 14.12 3.61
CA PHE A 293 10.19 13.47 3.21
C PHE A 293 9.84 13.62 1.73
N ALA A 294 8.95 12.76 1.27
CA ALA A 294 8.20 12.92 0.02
C ALA A 294 6.84 12.22 0.14
N ALA A 295 5.98 12.41 -0.85
CA ALA A 295 4.65 11.79 -0.91
C ALA A 295 4.48 11.03 -2.23
N ARG A 296 3.62 10.02 -2.22
CA ARG A 296 3.18 9.31 -3.43
C ARG A 296 2.49 10.26 -4.40
N HIS A 297 2.79 10.12 -5.69
CA HIS A 297 2.10 10.83 -6.77
C HIS A 297 1.05 9.93 -7.46
N VAL A 298 1.41 8.66 -7.73
CA VAL A 298 0.55 7.69 -8.43
C VAL A 298 0.41 6.41 -7.62
N PHE A 299 -0.81 5.88 -7.53
CA PHE A 299 -1.05 4.54 -6.99
C PHE A 299 -1.18 3.53 -8.12
N LEU A 300 -0.39 2.46 -8.10
CA LEU A 300 -0.24 1.58 -9.25
C LEU A 300 -1.35 0.54 -9.36
N ASP A 301 -1.85 0.02 -8.25
CA ASP A 301 -2.60 -1.24 -8.22
C ASP A 301 -3.81 -1.24 -7.26
N ASN A 302 -4.55 -0.13 -7.22
CA ASN A 302 -5.92 -0.12 -6.69
C ASN A 302 -6.84 -1.12 -7.41
N ASP A 303 -6.52 -1.43 -8.67
CA ASP A 303 -6.98 -2.64 -9.36
C ASP A 303 -5.74 -3.49 -9.71
N GLN A 304 -5.80 -4.78 -9.38
CA GLN A 304 -4.65 -5.70 -9.46
C GLN A 304 -4.41 -6.24 -10.89
N GLY A 305 -5.22 -5.83 -11.87
CA GLY A 305 -5.13 -6.24 -13.25
C GLY A 305 -3.93 -5.62 -13.97
N VAL A 306 -3.20 -6.42 -14.74
CA VAL A 306 -2.01 -5.99 -15.50
C VAL A 306 -2.29 -4.76 -16.38
N ALA A 307 -3.46 -4.72 -17.04
CA ALA A 307 -3.84 -3.60 -17.91
C ALA A 307 -4.00 -2.29 -17.13
N HIS A 308 -4.61 -2.35 -15.93
CA HIS A 308 -4.75 -1.19 -15.05
C HIS A 308 -3.39 -0.70 -14.57
N VAL A 309 -2.53 -1.59 -14.08
CA VAL A 309 -1.19 -1.22 -13.62
C VAL A 309 -0.38 -0.58 -14.75
N ARG A 310 -0.47 -1.10 -15.99
CA ARG A 310 0.17 -0.48 -17.17
C ARG A 310 -0.36 0.93 -17.43
N ALA A 311 -1.66 1.18 -17.25
CA ALA A 311 -2.23 2.52 -17.38
C ALA A 311 -1.71 3.47 -16.28
N GLN A 312 -1.59 3.01 -15.04
CA GLN A 312 -1.00 3.81 -13.94
C GLN A 312 0.49 4.08 -14.15
N LEU A 313 1.24 3.14 -14.74
CA LEU A 313 2.63 3.37 -15.15
C LEU A 313 2.72 4.44 -16.26
N ALA A 314 1.80 4.46 -17.22
CA ALA A 314 1.73 5.52 -18.22
C ALA A 314 1.38 6.88 -17.60
N LYS A 315 0.48 6.93 -16.61
CA LYS A 315 0.20 8.14 -15.81
C LYS A 315 1.45 8.61 -15.05
N THR A 316 2.22 7.68 -14.48
CA THR A 316 3.49 7.97 -13.80
C THR A 316 4.50 8.61 -14.74
N GLU A 317 4.63 8.09 -15.96
CA GLU A 317 5.47 8.68 -17.01
C GLU A 317 5.01 10.10 -17.38
N ALA A 318 3.70 10.31 -17.60
CA ALA A 318 3.16 11.63 -17.91
C ALA A 318 3.42 12.64 -16.78
N TYR A 319 3.23 12.21 -15.53
CA TYR A 319 3.53 13.03 -14.35
C TYR A 319 5.01 13.40 -14.29
N ALA A 320 5.91 12.43 -14.44
CA ALA A 320 7.36 12.68 -14.43
C ALA A 320 7.79 13.63 -15.54
N ARG A 321 7.23 13.52 -16.76
CA ARG A 321 7.55 14.47 -17.86
C ARG A 321 7.17 15.90 -17.50
N LYS A 322 6.02 16.09 -16.84
CA LYS A 322 5.51 17.41 -16.49
C LYS A 322 6.25 18.02 -15.29
N HIS A 323 6.58 17.22 -14.28
CA HIS A 323 7.08 17.71 -12.99
C HIS A 323 8.57 17.42 -12.76
N GLY A 324 9.24 16.72 -13.68
CA GLY A 324 10.66 16.33 -13.58
C GLY A 324 10.92 15.10 -12.69
N ALA A 325 10.00 14.76 -11.79
CA ALA A 325 10.09 13.57 -10.94
C ALA A 325 8.70 12.96 -10.70
N ALA A 326 8.63 11.64 -10.52
CA ALA A 326 7.43 10.95 -10.03
C ALA A 326 7.79 9.87 -9.00
N ILE A 327 6.89 9.66 -8.05
CA ILE A 327 6.90 8.54 -7.10
C ILE A 327 5.62 7.77 -7.31
N ALA A 328 5.74 6.50 -7.72
CA ALA A 328 4.61 5.60 -7.79
C ALA A 328 4.77 4.47 -6.77
N ILE A 329 3.68 4.10 -6.12
CA ILE A 329 3.66 3.03 -5.12
C ILE A 329 2.70 1.95 -5.61
N GLY A 330 3.11 0.69 -5.47
CA GLY A 330 2.24 -0.48 -5.63
C GLY A 330 2.62 -1.56 -4.62
N HIS A 331 2.08 -2.75 -4.82
CA HIS A 331 2.16 -3.90 -3.95
C HIS A 331 2.61 -5.12 -4.76
N PRO A 332 3.02 -6.23 -4.13
CA PRO A 332 3.59 -7.36 -4.84
C PRO A 332 2.54 -8.24 -5.52
N HIS A 333 1.42 -7.69 -5.98
CA HIS A 333 0.41 -8.43 -6.73
C HIS A 333 0.97 -9.00 -8.04
N ASP A 334 0.42 -10.12 -8.50
CA ASP A 334 0.90 -10.80 -9.70
C ASP A 334 0.81 -9.90 -10.95
N GLY A 335 -0.27 -9.10 -11.05
CA GLY A 335 -0.43 -8.14 -12.13
C GLY A 335 0.59 -6.99 -12.08
N THR A 336 0.93 -6.52 -10.87
CA THR A 336 1.96 -5.50 -10.65
C THR A 336 3.34 -6.01 -11.04
N ILE A 337 3.69 -7.22 -10.62
CA ILE A 337 4.96 -7.88 -10.98
C ILE A 337 5.07 -8.01 -12.50
N GLU A 338 4.04 -8.51 -13.18
CA GLU A 338 4.03 -8.68 -14.63
C GLU A 338 4.14 -7.34 -15.37
N ALA A 339 3.37 -6.33 -14.95
CA ALA A 339 3.41 -5.01 -15.56
C ALA A 339 4.79 -4.36 -15.43
N LEU A 340 5.40 -4.41 -14.24
CA LEU A 340 6.75 -3.87 -14.00
C LEU A 340 7.81 -4.63 -14.78
N ALA A 341 7.75 -5.97 -14.82
CA ALA A 341 8.71 -6.78 -15.58
C ALA A 341 8.72 -6.42 -17.07
N GLY A 342 7.56 -6.11 -17.66
CA GLY A 342 7.47 -5.64 -19.05
C GLY A 342 7.83 -4.16 -19.23
N TRP A 343 7.58 -3.32 -18.23
CA TRP A 343 7.77 -1.88 -18.31
C TRP A 343 9.22 -1.43 -18.10
N LEU A 344 9.91 -1.98 -17.10
CA LEU A 344 11.26 -1.58 -16.68
C LEU A 344 12.31 -1.62 -17.81
N PRO A 345 12.38 -2.66 -18.68
CA PRO A 345 13.44 -2.74 -19.69
C PRO A 345 13.42 -1.59 -20.71
N GLY A 346 12.25 -1.04 -21.04
CA GLY A 346 12.11 0.04 -22.02
C GLY A 346 12.13 1.46 -21.44
N LEU A 347 12.26 1.60 -20.11
CA LEU A 347 12.06 2.89 -19.43
C LEU A 347 13.06 3.96 -19.87
N GLU A 348 14.34 3.60 -19.98
CA GLU A 348 15.40 4.52 -20.41
C GLU A 348 15.22 4.99 -21.86
N ALA A 349 14.74 4.11 -22.73
CA ALA A 349 14.43 4.41 -24.12
C ALA A 349 13.23 5.34 -24.25
N ARG A 350 12.29 5.29 -23.29
CA ARG A 350 11.18 6.26 -23.17
C ARG A 350 11.59 7.59 -22.56
N GLY A 351 12.87 7.79 -22.24
CA GLY A 351 13.43 9.07 -21.83
C GLY A 351 13.45 9.32 -20.33
N PHE A 352 13.28 8.29 -19.49
CA PHE A 352 13.27 8.42 -18.03
C PHE A 352 14.50 7.78 -17.38
N ALA A 353 14.81 8.18 -16.16
CA ALA A 353 15.77 7.50 -15.31
C ALA A 353 15.05 6.86 -14.10
N LEU A 354 15.24 5.55 -13.90
CA LEU A 354 14.79 4.87 -12.69
C LEU A 354 15.73 5.22 -11.53
N VAL A 355 15.20 5.65 -10.41
CA VAL A 355 15.98 6.04 -9.23
C VAL A 355 15.39 5.47 -7.94
N PRO A 356 16.21 5.23 -6.90
CA PRO A 356 15.70 4.99 -5.56
C PRO A 356 14.99 6.24 -5.03
N VAL A 357 14.01 6.09 -4.13
CA VAL A 357 13.21 7.22 -3.64
C VAL A 357 14.05 8.26 -2.90
N SER A 358 15.15 7.85 -2.25
CA SER A 358 16.11 8.76 -1.61
C SER A 358 16.68 9.82 -2.56
N THR A 359 16.74 9.54 -3.87
CA THR A 359 17.15 10.52 -4.89
C THR A 359 16.12 11.65 -4.99
N ILE A 360 14.83 11.33 -5.02
CA ILE A 360 13.76 12.32 -5.11
C ILE A 360 13.66 13.14 -3.81
N ILE A 361 13.85 12.49 -2.65
CA ILE A 361 13.90 13.20 -1.35
C ILE A 361 15.04 14.24 -1.34
N ARG A 362 16.22 13.91 -1.87
CA ARG A 362 17.33 14.88 -1.99
C ARG A 362 16.97 16.06 -2.89
N MET A 363 16.30 15.81 -4.01
CA MET A 363 15.85 16.86 -4.93
C MET A 363 14.87 17.83 -4.26
N GLY A 364 13.91 17.30 -3.49
CA GLY A 364 12.93 18.11 -2.75
C GLY A 364 13.53 18.94 -1.61
N ASN A 365 14.57 18.42 -0.94
CA ASN A 365 15.24 19.15 0.15
C ASN A 365 16.22 20.22 -0.36
N GLY A 366 16.77 20.05 -1.56
CA GLY A 366 17.77 20.95 -2.15
C GLY A 366 17.24 22.33 -2.57
N THR A 367 15.92 22.54 -2.62
CA THR A 367 15.32 23.85 -2.94
C THR A 367 15.22 24.80 -1.74
N SER A 368 15.58 24.33 -0.53
CA SER A 368 15.59 25.14 0.70
C SER A 368 16.98 25.60 1.13
N SER A 369 18.02 25.30 0.35
CA SER A 369 19.40 25.74 0.60
C SER A 369 20.03 26.25 -0.70
N SER A 370 19.67 27.47 -1.07
CA SER A 370 20.56 28.34 -1.85
C SER A 370 20.85 29.58 -1.00
N PRO A 371 22.13 30.04 -0.99
CA PRO A 371 22.67 31.00 -0.04
C PRO A 371 22.04 32.39 -0.11
#